data_AF-A0A2D5XC58-F1
#
_entry.id   AF-A0A2D5XC58-F1
#
_cell.length_a   1.000
_cell.length_b   1.000
_cell.length_c   1.000
_cell.angle_alpha   90.00
_cell.angle_beta   90.00
_cell.angle_gamma   90.00
#
_symmetry.space_group_name_H-M   'P 1'
#
loop_
_entity.id
_entity.type
_entity.pdbx_description
1 polymer ?
#
loop_
_entity_poly.entity_id
_entity_poly.type
_entity_poly.pdbx_seq_one_letter_code
_entity_poly.pdbx_strand_id
1 'polypeptide(L)'
;MNELEEIKRKKLEMLKQQQAESMQQQAQEQQQLQQQIQQLEAIVKQALTKEALERYGNLKSAFPEKAVQLLVILVQALQSGQIKNIDDNALKEILKKLTPEKKDFKIKRV
;
A
#
# COMPACT_ATOMS: atom_id res chain seq x y z
N MET A 1 11.61 10.30 51.56
CA MET A 1 11.38 10.05 50.13
C MET A 1 11.12 11.41 49.50
N ASN A 2 11.90 11.80 48.51
CA ASN A 2 11.91 13.18 48.02
C ASN A 2 10.77 13.39 47.00
N GLU A 3 9.96 14.43 47.19
CA GLU A 3 8.86 14.86 46.31
C GLU A 3 9.31 14.97 44.82
N LEU A 4 10.58 15.30 44.61
CA LEU A 4 11.23 15.34 43.29
C LEU A 4 11.27 13.97 42.57
N GLU A 5 11.44 12.88 43.31
CA GLU A 5 11.46 11.51 42.76
C GLU A 5 10.07 11.07 42.33
N GLU A 6 9.02 11.44 43.08
CA GLU A 6 7.63 11.14 42.72
C GLU A 6 7.19 11.89 41.47
N ILE A 7 7.58 13.16 41.32
CA ILE A 7 7.30 13.97 40.11
C ILE A 7 7.99 13.34 38.89
N LYS A 8 9.25 12.91 39.04
CA LYS A 8 10.01 12.24 37.97
C LYS A 8 9.38 10.91 37.58
N ARG A 9 8.91 10.12 38.56
CA ARG A 9 8.24 8.83 38.32
C ARG A 9 6.91 9.01 37.59
N LYS A 10 6.06 9.94 38.04
CA LYS A 10 4.79 10.29 37.37
C LYS A 10 5.00 10.76 35.93
N LYS A 11 6.01 11.60 35.67
CA LYS A 11 6.32 12.06 34.31
C LYS A 11 6.80 10.92 33.41
N LEU A 12 7.58 9.99 33.94
CA LEU A 12 8.04 8.81 33.21
C LEU A 12 6.87 7.87 32.87
N GLU A 13 5.96 7.64 33.82
CA GLU A 13 4.77 6.82 33.62
C GLU A 13 3.84 7.44 32.56
N MET A 14 3.60 8.74 32.63
CA MET A 14 2.80 9.48 31.64
C MET A 14 3.42 9.39 30.23
N LEU A 15 4.73 9.60 30.09
CA LEU A 15 5.42 9.46 28.80
C LEU A 15 5.32 8.03 28.24
N LYS A 16 5.47 7.02 29.10
CA LYS A 16 5.35 5.62 28.70
C LYS A 16 3.93 5.28 28.24
N GLN A 17 2.92 5.83 28.91
CA GLN A 17 1.51 5.64 28.57
C GLN A 17 1.18 6.31 27.23
N GLN A 18 1.59 7.56 27.04
CA GLN A 18 1.41 8.30 25.80
C GLN A 18 2.11 7.63 24.59
N GLN A 19 3.29 7.05 24.81
CA GLN A 19 4.01 6.32 23.79
C GLN A 19 3.33 4.99 23.43
N ALA A 20 2.78 4.28 24.43
CA ALA A 20 2.00 3.07 24.20
C ALA A 20 0.69 3.37 23.44
N GLU A 21 -0.01 4.44 23.79
CA GLU A 21 -1.22 4.89 23.09
C GLU A 21 -0.93 5.27 21.63
N SER A 22 0.14 6.04 21.37
CA SER A 22 0.55 6.39 20.00
C SER A 22 0.89 5.15 19.18
N MET A 23 1.63 4.20 19.75
CA MET A 23 1.99 2.96 19.05
C MET A 23 0.76 2.11 18.73
N GLN A 24 -0.22 2.08 19.64
CA GLN A 24 -1.47 1.34 19.45
C GLN A 24 -2.36 1.98 18.37
N GLN A 25 -2.41 3.32 18.31
CA GLN A 25 -3.11 4.06 17.26
C GLN A 25 -2.49 3.79 15.88
N GLN A 26 -1.17 3.91 15.76
CA GLN A 26 -0.47 3.63 14.50
C GLN A 26 -0.69 2.19 14.02
N ALA A 27 -0.67 1.22 14.93
CA ALA A 27 -0.95 -0.18 14.60
C ALA A 27 -2.38 -0.38 14.09
N GLN A 28 -3.37 0.29 14.69
CA GLN A 28 -4.76 0.24 14.25
C GLN A 28 -4.94 0.85 12.86
N GLU A 29 -4.35 2.02 12.60
CA GLU A 29 -4.41 2.67 11.29
C GLU A 29 -3.78 1.80 10.20
N GLN A 30 -2.61 1.22 10.48
CA GLN A 30 -1.93 0.33 9.53
C GLN A 30 -2.75 -0.95 9.26
N GLN A 31 -3.45 -1.47 10.27
CA GLN A 31 -4.31 -2.63 10.12
C GLN A 31 -5.56 -2.29 9.28
N GLN A 32 -6.17 -1.13 9.51
CA GLN A 32 -7.31 -0.67 8.72
C GLN A 32 -6.93 -0.49 7.24
N LEU A 33 -5.78 0.14 6.97
CA LEU A 33 -5.28 0.32 5.60
C LEU A 33 -5.06 -1.03 4.90
N GLN A 34 -4.45 -2.00 5.59
CA GLN A 34 -4.25 -3.34 5.05
C GLN A 34 -5.57 -4.05 4.75
N GLN A 35 -6.57 -3.93 5.63
CA GLN A 35 -7.88 -4.52 5.39
C GLN A 35 -8.57 -3.91 4.17
N GLN A 36 -8.50 -2.58 3.99
CA GLN A 36 -9.03 -1.92 2.80
C GLN A 36 -8.34 -2.43 1.52
N ILE A 37 -7.01 -2.50 1.51
CA ILE A 37 -6.27 -3.02 0.35
C ILE A 37 -6.68 -4.47 0.04
N GLN A 38 -6.85 -5.32 1.06
CA GLN A 38 -7.29 -6.70 0.88
C GLN A 38 -8.71 -6.80 0.30
N GLN A 39 -9.63 -5.94 0.73
CA GLN A 39 -10.99 -5.90 0.19
C GLN A 39 -10.99 -5.50 -1.29
N LEU A 40 -10.23 -4.46 -1.65
CA LEU A 40 -10.07 -4.04 -3.04
C LEU A 40 -9.44 -5.16 -3.88
N GLU A 41 -8.42 -5.84 -3.33
CA GLU A 41 -7.77 -6.97 -3.98
C GLU A 41 -8.73 -8.14 -4.23
N ALA A 42 -9.62 -8.44 -3.29
CA ALA A 42 -10.62 -9.49 -3.43
C ALA A 42 -11.60 -9.20 -4.59
N ILE A 43 -12.01 -7.94 -4.75
CA ILE A 43 -12.90 -7.51 -5.84
C ILE A 43 -12.18 -7.65 -7.19
N VAL A 44 -10.96 -7.13 -7.28
CA VAL A 44 -10.18 -7.16 -8.54
C VAL A 44 -9.83 -8.59 -8.95
N LYS A 45 -9.47 -9.47 -8.00
CA LYS A 45 -9.15 -10.88 -8.28
C LYS A 45 -10.28 -11.64 -8.98
N GLN A 46 -11.54 -11.29 -8.73
CA GLN A 46 -12.68 -11.93 -9.39
C GLN A 46 -12.82 -11.53 -10.86
N ALA A 47 -12.28 -10.36 -11.23
CA ALA A 47 -12.30 -9.85 -12.60
C ALA A 47 -10.99 -10.11 -13.36
N LEU A 48 -9.92 -10.55 -12.69
CA LEU A 48 -8.66 -10.90 -13.32
C LEU A 48 -8.72 -12.31 -13.92
N THR A 49 -8.14 -12.49 -15.12
CA THR A 49 -7.85 -13.83 -15.63
C THR A 49 -6.70 -14.49 -14.87
N LYS A 50 -6.54 -15.82 -14.99
CA LYS A 50 -5.48 -16.57 -14.31
C LYS A 50 -4.09 -15.98 -14.56
N GLU A 51 -3.79 -15.68 -15.83
CA GLU A 51 -2.51 -15.09 -16.24
C GLU A 51 -2.30 -13.68 -15.64
N ALA A 52 -3.35 -12.86 -15.62
CA ALA A 52 -3.29 -11.52 -15.02
C ALA A 52 -3.09 -11.57 -13.49
N LEU A 53 -3.70 -12.55 -12.82
CA LEU A 53 -3.56 -12.76 -11.38
C LEU A 53 -2.13 -13.18 -11.03
N GLU A 54 -1.51 -14.08 -11.81
CA GLU A 54 -0.10 -14.44 -11.66
C GLU A 54 0.83 -13.23 -11.85
N ARG A 55 0.61 -12.41 -12.89
CA ARG A 55 1.40 -11.19 -13.09
C ARG A 55 1.24 -10.21 -11.93
N TYR A 56 0.01 -10.00 -11.47
CA TYR A 56 -0.26 -9.16 -10.32
C TYR A 56 0.45 -9.68 -9.05
N GLY A 57 0.42 -10.99 -8.80
CA GLY A 57 1.13 -11.62 -7.68
C GLY A 57 2.64 -11.38 -7.74
N ASN A 58 3.25 -11.59 -8.92
CA ASN A 58 4.67 -11.31 -9.14
C ASN A 58 5.01 -9.84 -8.93
N LEU A 59 4.16 -8.93 -9.44
CA LEU A 59 4.32 -7.49 -9.26
C LEU A 59 4.19 -7.08 -7.80
N LYS A 60 3.22 -7.63 -7.06
CA LYS A 60 3.02 -7.35 -5.64
C LYS A 60 4.24 -7.73 -4.81
N SER A 61 4.86 -8.87 -5.12
CA SER A 61 6.08 -9.33 -4.44
C SER A 61 7.30 -8.48 -4.80
N ALA A 62 7.44 -8.07 -6.07
CA ALA A 62 8.60 -7.31 -6.53
C ALA A 62 8.50 -5.79 -6.24
N PHE A 63 7.30 -5.22 -6.37
CA PHE A 63 7.02 -3.78 -6.30
C PHE A 63 5.64 -3.54 -5.68
N PRO A 64 5.49 -3.65 -4.35
CA PRO A 64 4.20 -3.52 -3.66
C PRO A 64 3.54 -2.17 -3.90
N GLU A 65 4.30 -1.07 -3.97
CA GLU A 65 3.76 0.27 -4.24
C GLU A 65 3.08 0.36 -5.62
N LYS A 66 3.68 -0.24 -6.65
CA LYS A 66 3.09 -0.29 -8.00
C LYS A 66 1.85 -1.17 -8.04
N ALA A 67 1.85 -2.26 -7.26
CA ALA A 67 0.69 -3.14 -7.16
C ALA A 67 -0.52 -2.42 -6.53
N VAL A 68 -0.32 -1.61 -5.50
CA VAL A 68 -1.40 -0.79 -4.89
C VAL A 68 -1.93 0.23 -5.89
N GLN A 69 -1.07 0.94 -6.62
CA GLN A 69 -1.50 1.89 -7.66
C GLN A 69 -2.31 1.22 -8.77
N LEU A 70 -1.84 0.05 -9.23
CA LEU A 70 -2.56 -0.76 -10.21
C LEU A 70 -3.94 -1.17 -9.67
N LEU A 71 -4.02 -1.61 -8.41
CA LEU A 71 -5.27 -1.98 -7.74
C LEU A 71 -6.32 -0.87 -7.80
N VAL A 72 -5.94 0.36 -7.45
CA VAL A 72 -6.84 1.52 -7.47
C VAL A 72 -7.41 1.76 -8.87
N ILE A 73 -6.56 1.70 -9.90
CA ILE A 73 -6.96 1.90 -11.29
C ILE A 73 -7.92 0.79 -11.75
N LEU A 74 -7.64 -0.46 -11.39
CA LEU A 74 -8.50 -1.59 -11.75
C LEU A 74 -9.86 -1.50 -11.06
N VAL A 75 -9.90 -1.14 -9.78
CA VAL A 75 -11.17 -0.93 -9.05
C VAL A 75 -12.00 0.15 -9.74
N GLN A 76 -11.39 1.28 -10.10
CA GLN A 76 -12.08 2.37 -10.76
C GLN A 76 -12.61 1.94 -12.15
N ALA A 77 -11.82 1.19 -12.91
CA ALA A 77 -12.24 0.63 -14.19
C ALA A 77 -13.42 -0.35 -14.04
N LEU A 78 -13.41 -1.21 -13.01
CA LEU A 78 -14.51 -2.13 -12.71
C LEU A 78 -15.78 -1.39 -12.29
N GLN A 79 -15.67 -0.38 -11.42
CA GLN A 79 -16.79 0.45 -10.99
C GLN A 79 -17.43 1.23 -12.15
N SER A 80 -16.63 1.66 -13.12
CA SER A 80 -17.12 2.33 -14.32
C SER A 80 -17.90 1.40 -15.26
N GLY A 81 -17.82 0.07 -15.06
CA GLY A 81 -18.46 -0.93 -15.91
C GLY A 81 -17.84 -1.06 -17.30
N GLN A 82 -16.75 -0.33 -17.61
CA GLN A 82 -16.10 -0.37 -18.92
C GLN A 82 -15.39 -1.70 -19.19
N ILE A 83 -15.01 -2.44 -18.15
CA ILE A 83 -14.24 -3.69 -18.27
C ILE A 83 -14.86 -4.73 -17.34
N LYS A 84 -15.31 -5.86 -17.89
CA LYS A 84 -15.82 -7.01 -17.10
C LYS A 84 -14.72 -8.01 -16.73
N ASN A 85 -13.74 -8.20 -17.62
CA ASN A 85 -12.60 -9.10 -17.41
C ASN A 85 -11.33 -8.34 -17.77
N ILE A 86 -10.32 -8.47 -16.92
CA ILE A 86 -9.02 -7.84 -17.09
C ILE A 86 -8.03 -8.93 -17.48
N ASP A 87 -7.62 -8.90 -18.74
CA ASP A 87 -6.62 -9.81 -19.29
C ASP A 87 -5.17 -9.33 -19.00
N ASP A 88 -4.22 -10.26 -19.16
CA ASP A 88 -2.79 -9.99 -18.99
C ASP A 88 -2.29 -8.85 -19.89
N ASN A 89 -2.81 -8.77 -21.13
CA ASN A 89 -2.47 -7.69 -22.06
C ASN A 89 -2.95 -6.33 -21.56
N ALA A 90 -4.16 -6.23 -21.04
CA ALA A 90 -4.67 -4.98 -20.47
C ALA A 90 -3.82 -4.55 -19.25
N LEU A 91 -3.45 -5.51 -18.40
CA LEU A 91 -2.58 -5.25 -17.25
C LEU A 91 -1.21 -4.69 -17.68
N LYS A 92 -0.60 -5.28 -18.71
CA LYS A 92 0.67 -4.81 -19.28
C LYS A 92 0.58 -3.39 -19.81
N GLU A 93 -0.49 -3.06 -20.53
CA GLU A 93 -0.69 -1.72 -21.08
C GLU A 93 -0.83 -0.67 -19.97
N ILE A 94 -1.56 -0.99 -18.89
CA ILE A 94 -1.67 -0.13 -17.72
C ILE A 94 -0.29 0.03 -17.05
N LEU A 95 0.44 -1.06 -16.86
CA LEU A 95 1.77 -1.04 -16.23
C LEU A 95 2.83 -0.26 -17.03
N LYS A 96 2.76 -0.29 -18.36
CA LYS A 96 3.59 0.56 -19.23
C LYS A 96 3.30 2.03 -18.98
N LYS A 97 2.04 2.42 -18.78
CA LYS A 97 1.65 3.81 -18.47
C LYS A 97 2.03 4.24 -17.06
N LEU A 98 1.96 3.35 -16.07
CA LEU A 98 2.41 3.64 -14.69
C LEU A 98 3.92 3.77 -14.59
N THR A 99 4.68 3.08 -15.45
CA THR A 99 6.13 3.18 -15.43
C THR A 99 6.51 4.43 -16.21
N PRO A 100 6.99 5.51 -15.57
CA PRO A 100 7.53 6.63 -16.32
C PRO A 100 8.63 6.09 -17.23
N GLU A 101 8.55 6.39 -18.52
CA GLU A 101 9.59 6.08 -19.49
C GLU A 101 10.92 6.52 -18.88
N LYS A 102 11.88 5.59 -18.77
CA LYS A 102 13.14 5.82 -18.06
C LYS A 102 13.68 7.17 -18.49
N LYS A 103 13.67 8.17 -17.59
CA LYS A 103 14.37 9.43 -17.85
C LYS A 103 15.81 9.03 -18.12
N ASP A 104 16.26 9.23 -19.36
CA ASP A 104 17.65 9.15 -19.76
C ASP A 104 18.50 9.79 -18.66
N PHE A 105 19.19 8.97 -17.86
CA PHE A 105 20.22 9.47 -16.98
C PHE A 105 21.36 9.90 -17.90
N LYS A 106 21.29 11.13 -18.41
CA LYS A 106 22.43 11.81 -19.04
C LYS A 106 23.50 11.97 -17.98
N ILE A 107 24.34 10.96 -17.81
CA ILE A 107 25.58 11.08 -17.06
C ILE A 107 26.47 12.06 -17.85
N LYS A 108 26.41 13.34 -17.50
CA LYS A 108 27.48 14.28 -17.85
C LYS A 108 28.70 13.88 -17.05
N ARG A 109 29.68 13.25 -17.70
CA ARG A 109 31.06 13.26 -17.22
C ARG A 109 31.56 14.69 -17.31
N VAL A 110 31.96 15.25 -16.16
CA VAL A 110 32.79 16.45 -16.06
C VAL A 110 34.24 16.09 -16.34
#